data_AF-A0A0J9B0E6-F1
#
_entry.id   AF-A0A0J9B0E6-F1
#
_cell.length_a   1.000
_cell.length_b   1.000
_cell.length_c   1.000
_cell.angle_alpha   90.00
_cell.angle_beta   90.00
_cell.angle_gamma   90.00
#
_symmetry.space_group_name_H-M   'P 1'
#
loop_
_entity.id
_entity.type
_entity.pdbx_description
1 polymer ?
#
loop_
_entity_poly.entity_id
_entity_poly.type
_entity_poly.pdbx_seq_one_letter_code
_entity_poly.pdbx_strand_id
1 'polypeptide(L)'
;KTVVIDFDIGLRNLDLIMGCERRVVYDFVNVIQGDATLNQALIKDKRTDTLYILPASQTRDKDALNYEGVEKVLNELKKMNFDFIVCDSPAGIETGALMALYFADEAIITTNPEVSSVRDSDRILGI
;
A
#
# COMPACT_ATOMS: atom_id res chain seq x y z
N LYS A 1 -10.65 -11.32 -6.52
CA LYS A 1 -9.23 -11.04 -6.83
C LYS A 1 -8.78 -9.88 -5.97
N THR A 2 -7.70 -10.02 -5.23
CA THR A 2 -7.28 -9.06 -4.20
C THR A 2 -5.84 -8.65 -4.42
N VAL A 3 -5.54 -7.38 -4.25
CA VAL A 3 -4.17 -6.86 -4.16
C VAL A 3 -3.98 -6.18 -2.80
N VAL A 4 -2.83 -6.40 -2.19
CA VAL A 4 -2.38 -5.65 -1.02
C VAL A 4 -1.21 -4.78 -1.45
N ILE A 5 -1.30 -3.48 -1.17
CA ILE A 5 -0.31 -2.47 -1.54
C ILE A 5 0.36 -1.98 -0.27
N ASP A 6 1.68 -1.99 -0.24
CA ASP A 6 2.46 -1.43 0.86
C ASP A 6 2.69 0.07 0.61
N PHE A 7 2.16 0.93 1.48
CA PHE A 7 2.38 2.38 1.45
C PHE A 7 3.50 2.83 2.40
N ASP A 8 4.14 1.91 3.14
CA ASP A 8 5.24 2.20 4.05
C ASP A 8 6.57 2.32 3.31
N ILE A 9 6.75 3.45 2.63
CA ILE A 9 8.00 3.79 1.94
C ILE A 9 9.15 3.82 2.96
N GLY A 10 10.12 2.93 2.76
CA GLY A 10 11.40 2.92 3.47
C GLY A 10 11.55 1.79 4.50
N LEU A 11 10.46 1.31 5.12
CA LEU A 11 10.54 0.16 6.04
C LEU A 11 10.21 -1.16 5.33
N ARG A 12 9.29 -1.15 4.35
CA ARG A 12 8.95 -2.30 3.49
C ARG A 12 8.72 -3.58 4.30
N ASN A 13 7.60 -3.63 5.00
CA ASN A 13 7.29 -4.72 5.92
C ASN A 13 6.35 -5.76 5.30
N LEU A 14 5.50 -5.37 4.33
CA LEU A 14 4.45 -6.24 3.83
C LEU A 14 5.00 -7.47 3.13
N ASP A 15 6.02 -7.31 2.29
CA ASP A 15 6.60 -8.41 1.52
C ASP A 15 7.28 -9.47 2.40
N LEU A 16 7.85 -9.06 3.54
CA LEU A 16 8.40 -9.96 4.55
C LEU A 16 7.31 -10.79 5.20
N ILE A 17 6.19 -10.17 5.60
CA ILE A 17 5.03 -10.87 6.19
C ILE A 17 4.39 -11.82 5.18
N MET A 18 4.32 -11.40 3.92
CA MET A 18 3.80 -12.22 2.81
C MET A 18 4.78 -13.30 2.34
N GLY A 19 6.05 -13.26 2.76
CA GLY A 19 7.10 -14.21 2.38
C GLY A 19 7.44 -14.13 0.89
N CYS A 20 7.45 -12.92 0.33
CA CYS A 20 7.74 -12.66 -1.07
C CYS A 20 8.93 -11.73 -1.30
N GLU A 21 9.71 -11.43 -0.27
CA GLU A 21 10.80 -10.45 -0.27
C GLU A 21 11.87 -10.72 -1.34
N ARG A 22 12.16 -11.99 -1.61
CA ARG A 22 13.14 -12.42 -2.65
C ARG A 22 12.62 -12.31 -4.08
N ARG A 23 11.34 -11.99 -4.26
CA ARG A 23 10.68 -11.90 -5.58
C ARG A 23 10.35 -10.47 -5.97
N VAL A 24 10.65 -9.50 -5.12
CA VAL A 24 10.48 -8.09 -5.43
C VAL A 24 11.56 -7.68 -6.43
N VAL A 25 11.13 -7.37 -7.66
CA VAL A 25 11.99 -6.85 -8.73
C VAL A 25 11.74 -5.37 -8.95
N TYR A 26 10.46 -4.97 -8.95
CA TYR A 26 10.00 -3.59 -9.05
C TYR A 26 9.02 -3.29 -7.93
N ASP A 27 8.98 -2.03 -7.52
CA ASP A 27 8.14 -1.54 -6.43
C ASP A 27 7.09 -0.52 -6.90
N PHE A 28 6.27 -0.06 -5.96
CA PHE A 28 5.21 0.89 -6.21
C PHE A 28 5.72 2.22 -6.82
N VAL A 29 6.89 2.70 -6.39
CA VAL A 29 7.49 3.95 -6.91
C VAL A 29 7.96 3.74 -8.35
N ASN A 30 8.55 2.59 -8.68
CA ASN A 30 8.94 2.29 -10.06
C ASN A 30 7.74 2.33 -11.03
N VAL A 31 6.56 1.91 -10.58
CA VAL A 31 5.34 1.98 -11.41
C VAL A 31 4.88 3.42 -11.59
N ILE A 32 4.89 4.23 -10.53
CA ILE A 32 4.50 5.65 -10.60
C ILE A 32 5.45 6.45 -11.50
N GLN A 33 6.75 6.18 -11.42
CA GLN A 33 7.78 6.86 -12.22
C GLN A 33 7.84 6.35 -13.68
N GLY A 34 7.20 5.23 -13.98
CA GLY A 34 7.16 4.64 -15.32
C GLY A 34 8.37 3.76 -15.66
N ASP A 35 9.22 3.43 -14.67
CA ASP A 35 10.35 2.51 -14.83
C ASP A 35 9.90 1.04 -14.98
N ALA A 36 8.69 0.73 -14.51
CA ALA A 36 8.09 -0.59 -14.60
C ALA A 36 6.59 -0.52 -14.85
N THR A 37 6.04 -1.55 -15.50
CA THR A 37 4.59 -1.73 -15.60
C THR A 37 4.04 -2.37 -14.32
N LEU A 38 2.75 -2.15 -14.06
CA LEU A 38 2.06 -2.77 -12.93
C LEU A 38 2.12 -4.31 -12.96
N ASN A 39 2.06 -4.92 -14.15
CA ASN A 39 2.22 -6.38 -14.30
C ASN A 39 3.62 -6.89 -13.90
N GLN A 40 4.67 -6.07 -14.05
CA GLN A 40 6.04 -6.43 -13.65
C GLN A 40 6.27 -6.25 -12.15
N ALA A 41 5.61 -5.26 -11.52
CA ALA A 41 5.73 -4.99 -10.10
C ALA A 41 4.84 -5.88 -9.23
N LEU A 42 3.67 -6.31 -9.75
CA LEU A 42 2.77 -7.18 -9.00
C LEU A 42 3.36 -8.57 -8.79
N ILE A 43 3.36 -9.00 -7.53
CA ILE A 43 3.82 -10.33 -7.13
C ILE A 43 2.60 -11.18 -6.82
N LYS A 44 2.36 -12.22 -7.62
CA LYS A 44 1.33 -13.23 -7.30
C LYS A 44 1.75 -14.01 -6.05
N ASP A 45 0.86 -14.16 -5.08
CA ASP A 45 1.11 -15.01 -3.93
C ASP A 45 1.23 -16.49 -4.35
N LYS A 46 2.05 -17.26 -3.62
CA LYS A 46 2.27 -18.69 -3.92
C LYS A 46 1.22 -19.60 -3.28
N ARG A 47 0.57 -19.12 -2.22
CA ARG A 47 -0.34 -19.91 -1.38
C ARG A 47 -1.79 -19.67 -1.76
N THR A 48 -2.08 -18.48 -2.30
CA THR A 48 -3.43 -18.01 -2.63
C THR A 48 -3.49 -17.51 -4.06
N ASP A 49 -4.22 -18.21 -4.92
CA ASP A 49 -4.23 -17.95 -6.37
C ASP A 49 -4.75 -16.58 -6.79
N THR A 50 -5.62 -15.98 -5.98
CA THR A 50 -6.28 -14.71 -6.30
C THR A 50 -5.65 -13.51 -5.59
N LEU A 51 -4.51 -13.70 -4.92
CA LEU A 51 -3.86 -12.68 -4.10
C LEU A 51 -2.57 -12.18 -4.77
N TYR A 52 -2.42 -10.86 -4.75
CA TYR A 52 -1.29 -10.14 -5.33
C TYR A 52 -0.75 -9.13 -4.33
N ILE A 53 0.56 -8.86 -4.41
CA ILE A 53 1.26 -7.92 -3.56
C ILE A 53 1.92 -6.87 -4.45
N LEU A 54 1.72 -5.59 -4.14
CA LEU A 54 2.48 -4.47 -4.70
C LEU A 54 3.41 -3.93 -3.59
N PRO A 55 4.72 -4.22 -3.64
CA PRO A 55 5.64 -3.88 -2.56
C PRO A 55 5.99 -2.39 -2.56
N ALA A 56 6.28 -1.86 -1.36
CA ALA A 56 6.75 -0.50 -1.17
C ALA A 56 8.19 -0.34 -1.64
N SER A 57 8.56 0.91 -1.95
CA SER A 57 9.93 1.24 -2.28
C SER A 57 10.82 1.34 -1.04
N GLN A 58 12.10 1.01 -1.22
CA GLN A 58 13.15 1.23 -0.21
C GLN A 58 13.76 2.64 -0.31
N THR A 59 13.30 3.47 -1.24
CA THR A 59 13.75 4.86 -1.31
C THR A 59 13.40 5.60 -0.01
N ARG A 60 14.24 6.57 0.37
CA ARG A 60 13.93 7.48 1.49
C ARG A 60 13.15 8.72 1.04
N ASP A 61 12.92 8.84 -0.27
CA ASP A 61 12.20 9.96 -0.84
C ASP A 61 10.69 9.77 -0.64
N LYS A 62 10.14 10.49 0.35
CA LYS A 62 8.70 10.49 0.65
C LYS A 62 7.87 11.19 -0.44
N ASP A 63 8.49 12.04 -1.26
CA ASP A 63 7.81 12.77 -2.33
C ASP A 63 7.63 11.90 -3.59
N ALA A 64 8.19 10.69 -3.59
CA ALA A 64 8.06 9.73 -4.67
C ALA A 64 6.61 9.21 -4.84
N LEU A 65 5.81 9.20 -3.77
CA LEU A 65 4.37 8.96 -3.85
C LEU A 65 3.64 10.30 -3.96
N ASN A 66 2.96 10.52 -5.07
CA ASN A 66 2.11 11.68 -5.29
C ASN A 66 0.68 11.24 -5.67
N TYR A 67 -0.31 12.11 -5.43
CA TYR A 67 -1.72 11.79 -5.62
C TYR A 67 -2.05 11.31 -7.04
N GLU A 68 -1.50 11.97 -8.07
CA GLU A 68 -1.76 11.62 -9.47
C GLU A 68 -1.22 10.21 -9.82
N GLY A 69 -0.01 9.90 -9.37
CA GLY A 69 0.62 8.60 -9.56
C GLY A 69 -0.14 7.48 -8.86
N VAL A 70 -0.52 7.71 -7.59
CA VAL A 70 -1.32 6.75 -6.82
C VAL A 70 -2.69 6.52 -7.46
N GLU A 71 -3.40 7.60 -7.82
CA GLU A 71 -4.71 7.51 -8.49
C GLU A 71 -4.62 6.71 -9.79
N LYS A 72 -3.60 6.96 -10.60
CA LYS A 72 -3.37 6.22 -11.86
C LYS A 72 -3.19 4.73 -11.60
N VAL A 73 -2.36 4.36 -10.62
CA VAL A 73 -2.13 2.94 -10.27
C VAL A 73 -3.41 2.28 -9.75
N LEU A 74 -4.16 2.94 -8.88
CA LEU A 74 -5.45 2.42 -8.38
C LEU A 74 -6.46 2.22 -9.51
N ASN A 75 -6.54 3.16 -10.46
CA ASN A 75 -7.40 3.03 -11.64
C ASN A 75 -6.96 1.91 -12.58
N GLU A 76 -5.65 1.67 -12.74
CA GLU A 76 -5.14 0.53 -13.50
C GLU A 76 -5.48 -0.80 -12.80
N LEU A 77 -5.35 -0.89 -11.48
CA LEU A 77 -5.78 -2.06 -10.70
C LEU A 77 -7.28 -2.33 -10.87
N LYS A 78 -8.12 -1.30 -10.82
CA LYS A 78 -9.57 -1.41 -11.10
C LYS A 78 -9.82 -1.99 -12.50
N LYS A 79 -9.11 -1.52 -13.53
CA LYS A 79 -9.20 -2.04 -14.91
C LYS A 79 -8.72 -3.50 -15.04
N MET A 80 -7.85 -3.97 -14.14
CA MET A 80 -7.39 -5.37 -14.08
C MET A 80 -8.36 -6.31 -13.34
N ASN A 81 -9.57 -5.84 -13.03
CA ASN A 81 -10.63 -6.57 -12.33
C ASN A 81 -10.20 -7.06 -10.93
N PHE A 82 -9.53 -6.20 -10.17
CA PHE A 82 -9.37 -6.42 -8.73
C PHE A 82 -10.64 -6.01 -8.01
N ASP A 83 -11.19 -6.91 -7.21
CA ASP A 83 -12.40 -6.67 -6.41
C ASP A 83 -12.07 -5.92 -5.12
N PHE A 84 -10.88 -6.19 -4.55
CA PHE A 84 -10.39 -5.56 -3.35
C PHE A 84 -8.97 -5.04 -3.55
N ILE A 85 -8.75 -3.79 -3.16
CA ILE A 85 -7.44 -3.14 -3.08
C ILE A 85 -7.24 -2.77 -1.61
N VAL A 86 -6.34 -3.49 -0.93
CA VAL A 86 -6.04 -3.25 0.49
C VAL A 86 -4.78 -2.40 0.56
N CYS A 87 -4.90 -1.19 1.12
CA CYS A 87 -3.78 -0.29 1.34
C CYS A 87 -3.22 -0.51 2.75
N ASP A 88 -2.02 -1.07 2.86
CA ASP A 88 -1.27 -1.18 4.11
C ASP A 88 -0.65 0.18 4.43
N SER A 89 -1.32 0.91 5.34
CA SER A 89 -0.95 2.28 5.70
C SER A 89 0.15 2.28 6.78
N PRO A 90 1.17 3.15 6.68
CA PRO A 90 2.15 3.31 7.74
C PRO A 90 1.51 3.93 8.99
N ALA A 91 2.18 3.79 10.13
CA ALA A 91 1.76 4.43 11.37
C ALA A 91 1.85 5.97 11.31
N GLY A 92 1.10 6.64 12.18
CA GLY A 92 1.12 8.09 12.32
C GLY A 92 0.14 8.82 11.40
N ILE A 93 0.30 10.14 11.31
CA ILE A 93 -0.58 11.06 10.57
C ILE A 93 0.18 11.87 9.52
N GLU A 94 1.36 11.38 9.13
CA GLU A 94 2.20 12.02 8.12
C GLU A 94 1.71 11.72 6.70
N THR A 95 2.36 12.34 5.71
CA THR A 95 2.03 12.23 4.28
C THR A 95 1.81 10.81 3.79
N GLY A 96 2.59 9.82 4.26
CA GLY A 96 2.44 8.41 3.86
C GLY A 96 1.08 7.82 4.29
N ALA A 97 0.67 8.07 5.53
CA ALA A 97 -0.62 7.62 6.04
C ALA A 97 -1.75 8.37 5.32
N LEU A 98 -1.64 9.70 5.19
CA LEU A 98 -2.64 10.50 4.46
C LEU A 98 -2.81 10.02 3.01
N MET A 99 -1.73 9.71 2.31
CA MET A 99 -1.75 9.20 0.93
C MET A 99 -2.47 7.85 0.84
N ALA A 100 -2.22 6.93 1.78
CA ALA A 100 -2.87 5.63 1.82
C ALA A 100 -4.38 5.72 2.07
N LEU A 101 -4.81 6.69 2.88
CA LEU A 101 -6.21 6.92 3.21
C LEU A 101 -6.97 7.75 2.15
N TYR A 102 -6.29 8.63 1.41
CA TYR A 102 -6.91 9.66 0.57
C TYR A 102 -7.91 9.11 -0.47
N PHE A 103 -7.60 7.97 -1.09
CA PHE A 103 -8.44 7.33 -2.11
C PHE A 103 -9.25 6.15 -1.57
N ALA A 104 -9.29 5.94 -0.26
CA ALA A 104 -9.96 4.80 0.34
C ALA A 104 -11.49 4.98 0.31
N ASP A 105 -12.20 3.96 -0.16
CA ASP A 105 -13.67 3.90 -0.08
C ASP A 105 -14.13 3.52 1.35
N GLU A 106 -13.34 2.68 2.02
CA GLU A 106 -13.57 2.20 3.39
C GLU A 106 -12.26 2.24 4.19
N ALA A 107 -12.35 2.46 5.50
CA ALA A 107 -11.19 2.47 6.39
C ALA A 107 -11.36 1.46 7.53
N ILE A 108 -10.35 0.62 7.75
CA ILE A 108 -10.26 -0.29 8.90
C ILE A 108 -9.33 0.35 9.93
N ILE A 109 -9.92 0.85 11.02
CA ILE A 109 -9.16 1.45 12.12
C ILE A 109 -8.68 0.34 13.07
N THR A 110 -7.39 0.02 12.99
CA THR A 110 -6.77 -1.02 13.82
C THR A 110 -6.42 -0.43 15.19
N THR A 111 -7.12 -0.86 16.24
CA THR A 111 -6.99 -0.30 17.59
C THR A 111 -6.70 -1.40 18.62
N ASN A 112 -5.65 -1.23 19.42
CA ASN A 112 -5.38 -2.05 20.59
C ASN A 112 -6.24 -1.57 21.78
N PRO A 113 -6.60 -2.45 22.74
CA PRO A 113 -7.36 -2.08 23.93
C PRO A 113 -6.50 -1.34 24.98
N GLU A 114 -5.87 -0.23 24.57
CA GLU A 114 -5.05 0.65 25.39
C GLU A 114 -5.42 2.11 25.11
N VAL A 115 -5.34 2.96 26.15
CA VAL A 115 -5.69 4.38 26.08
C VAL A 115 -4.96 5.14 24.96
N SER A 116 -3.68 4.84 24.75
CA SER A 116 -2.86 5.47 23.69
C SER A 116 -3.42 5.14 22.30
N SER A 117 -3.59 3.85 21.98
CA SER A 117 -4.09 3.39 20.69
C SER A 117 -5.51 3.86 20.39
N VAL A 118 -6.40 3.89 21.38
CA VAL A 118 -7.77 4.43 21.23
C VAL A 118 -7.73 5.92 20.89
N ARG A 119 -6.87 6.70 21.56
CA ARG A 119 -6.75 8.14 21.32
C ARG A 119 -6.15 8.44 19.94
N ASP A 120 -5.15 7.69 19.51
CA ASP A 120 -4.56 7.85 18.18
C ASP A 120 -5.54 7.44 17.08
N SER A 121 -6.36 6.42 17.33
CA SER A 121 -7.45 6.00 16.43
C SER A 121 -8.52 7.08 16.29
N ASP A 122 -8.95 7.69 17.39
CA ASP A 122 -9.89 8.83 17.38
C ASP A 122 -9.33 10.03 16.61
N ARG A 123 -8.01 10.26 16.73
CA ARG A 123 -7.34 11.31 15.95
C ARG A 123 -7.38 11.06 14.45
N ILE A 124 -7.21 9.80 14.01
CA ILE A 124 -7.30 9.41 12.59
C ILE A 124 -8.72 9.63 12.05
N LEU A 125 -9.76 9.36 12.84
CA LEU A 125 -11.15 9.60 12.43
C LEU A 125 -11.47 11.10 12.22
N GLY A 126 -10.72 11.99 12.87
CA GLY A 126 -10.89 13.44 12.74
C GLY A 126 -10.13 14.09 11.58
N ILE A 127 -9.44 13.30 10.76
CA ILE A 127 -8.70 13.72 9.56
C ILE A 127 -9.54 13.40 8.33
#